data_AF-A0A7J4EXX8-F1
#
_entry.id   AF-A0A7J4EXX8-F1
#
_cell.length_a   1.000
_cell.length_b   1.000
_cell.length_c   1.000
_cell.angle_alpha   90.00
_cell.angle_beta   90.00
_cell.angle_gamma   90.00
#
_symmetry.space_group_name_H-M   'P 1'
#
loop_
_entity.id
_entity.type
_entity.pdbx_description
1 polymer ?
#
loop_
_entity_poly.entity_id
_entity_poly.type
_entity_poly.pdbx_seq_one_letter_code
_entity_poly.pdbx_strand_id
1 'polypeptide(L)'
;MEIKGRAISRGVVEGEALVSYKPISFLGGINRDGIVVDRDSDIYRKSIRDKILVFPTGKGSTVGSYVIYALGKRGILKGIVNRECEPIVATGA
;
A
#
# COMPACT_ATOMS: atom_id res chain seq x y z
N MET A 1 3.84 -17.08 -14.02
CA MET A 1 5.20 -16.69 -13.60
C MET A 1 5.17 -16.49 -12.09
N GLU A 2 6.13 -17.05 -11.36
CA GLU A 2 6.26 -16.86 -9.91
C GLU A 2 7.54 -16.06 -9.64
N ILE A 3 7.45 -15.05 -8.77
CA ILE A 3 8.57 -14.17 -8.43
C ILE A 3 8.82 -14.28 -6.93
N LYS A 4 10.08 -14.55 -6.55
CA LYS A 4 10.49 -14.58 -5.15
C LYS A 4 10.88 -13.17 -4.70
N GLY A 5 10.15 -12.63 -3.73
CA GLY A 5 10.45 -11.36 -3.07
C GLY A 5 11.06 -11.54 -1.67
N ARG A 6 11.50 -10.44 -1.07
CA ARG A 6 11.89 -10.40 0.35
C ARG A 6 10.64 -10.18 1.21
N ALA A 7 10.32 -11.13 2.08
CA ALA A 7 9.23 -10.98 3.05
C ALA A 7 9.65 -10.05 4.21
N ILE A 8 8.78 -9.09 4.54
CA ILE A 8 8.96 -8.16 5.67
C ILE A 8 7.96 -8.46 6.78
N SER A 9 6.67 -8.57 6.44
CA SER A 9 5.59 -8.98 7.34
C SER A 9 5.16 -10.43 7.05
N ARG A 10 4.60 -11.11 8.05
CA ARG A 10 4.13 -12.50 7.94
C ARG A 10 2.67 -12.53 7.48
N GLY A 11 2.31 -13.49 6.65
CA GLY A 11 0.93 -13.71 6.22
C GLY A 11 0.85 -14.30 4.82
N VAL A 12 -0.32 -14.82 4.47
CA VAL A 12 -0.64 -15.30 3.12
C VAL A 12 -2.00 -14.71 2.75
N VAL A 13 -2.07 -14.09 1.58
CA VAL A 13 -3.28 -13.43 1.10
C VAL A 13 -3.39 -13.55 -0.41
N GLU A 14 -4.62 -13.60 -0.90
CA GLU A 14 -4.95 -13.58 -2.32
C GLU A 14 -5.88 -12.39 -2.60
N GLY A 15 -5.65 -11.73 -3.73
CA GLY A 15 -6.45 -10.59 -4.16
C GLY A 15 -5.98 -10.01 -5.48
N GLU A 16 -6.82 -9.16 -6.06
CA GLU A 16 -6.49 -8.44 -7.29
C GLU A 16 -5.36 -7.43 -7.01
N ALA A 17 -4.35 -7.42 -7.87
CA ALA A 17 -3.27 -6.44 -7.78
C ALA A 17 -3.73 -5.08 -8.32
N LEU A 18 -3.65 -4.04 -7.49
CA LEU A 18 -3.74 -2.66 -7.94
C LEU A 18 -2.33 -2.10 -8.06
N VAL A 19 -1.87 -1.91 -9.30
CA VAL A 19 -0.50 -1.48 -9.60
C VAL A 19 -0.45 0.03 -9.80
N SER A 20 0.45 0.69 -9.06
CA SER A 20 0.86 2.08 -9.23
C SER A 20 2.30 2.08 -9.73
N TYR A 21 2.57 2.72 -10.86
CA TYR A 21 3.92 2.93 -11.36
C TYR A 21 4.61 4.11 -10.68
N LYS A 22 3.85 4.94 -9.96
CA LYS A 22 4.38 6.03 -9.14
C LYS A 22 4.47 5.66 -7.66
N PRO A 23 5.34 6.34 -6.89
CA PRO A 23 5.36 6.19 -5.44
C PRO A 23 4.02 6.54 -4.79
N ILE A 24 3.68 5.85 -3.68
CA ILE A 24 2.43 6.04 -2.95
C ILE A 24 2.68 6.81 -1.65
N SER A 25 1.81 7.78 -1.34
CA SER A 25 1.75 8.41 -0.03
C SER A 25 0.62 7.81 0.81
N PHE A 26 0.96 7.19 1.93
CA PHE A 26 -0.03 6.75 2.92
C PHE A 26 -0.46 7.90 3.84
N LEU A 27 0.30 8.99 3.90
CA LEU A 27 -0.09 10.21 4.61
C LEU A 27 -0.77 11.18 3.65
N GLY A 28 -2.10 11.27 3.75
CA GLY A 28 -2.91 12.20 2.94
C GLY A 28 -3.12 11.77 1.48
N GLY A 29 -2.43 10.74 0.99
CA GLY A 29 -2.64 10.22 -0.37
C GLY A 29 -3.73 9.14 -0.49
N ILE A 30 -4.13 8.54 0.63
CA ILE A 30 -5.23 7.56 0.71
C ILE A 30 -6.17 7.99 1.83
N ASN A 31 -7.46 8.08 1.53
CA ASN A 31 -8.47 8.45 2.53
C ASN A 31 -8.86 7.25 3.40
N ARG A 32 -9.71 7.49 4.41
CA ARG A 32 -10.18 6.45 5.33
C ARG A 32 -10.96 5.35 4.63
N ASP A 33 -11.59 5.58 3.49
CA ASP A 33 -12.36 4.55 2.78
C ASP A 33 -11.49 3.69 1.86
N GLY A 34 -10.18 3.95 1.81
CA GLY A 34 -9.23 3.27 0.93
C GLY A 34 -9.25 3.80 -0.50
N ILE A 35 -9.72 5.03 -0.71
CA ILE A 35 -9.65 5.69 -2.02
C ILE A 35 -8.35 6.50 -2.11
N VAL A 36 -7.62 6.32 -3.21
CA VAL A 36 -6.45 7.15 -3.52
C VAL A 36 -6.93 8.55 -3.89
N VAL A 37 -6.54 9.54 -3.09
CA VAL A 37 -6.92 10.95 -3.25
C VAL A 37 -5.75 11.83 -3.69
N ASP A 38 -4.55 11.26 -3.78
CA ASP A 38 -3.37 11.90 -4.39
C ASP A 38 -3.57 12.09 -5.89
N ARG A 39 -3.69 13.35 -6.33
CA ARG A 39 -3.95 13.71 -7.74
C ARG A 39 -2.76 13.42 -8.66
N ASP A 40 -1.56 13.32 -8.10
CA ASP A 40 -0.36 13.02 -8.89
C ASP A 40 -0.15 11.52 -9.08
N SER A 41 -0.93 10.68 -8.38
CA SER A 41 -0.93 9.23 -8.54
C SER A 41 -1.60 8.82 -9.85
N ASP A 42 -1.01 7.86 -10.54
CA ASP A 42 -1.56 7.20 -11.72
C ASP A 42 -2.77 6.30 -11.41
N ILE A 43 -3.02 6.02 -10.12
CA ILE A 43 -4.22 5.33 -9.63
C ILE A 43 -5.17 6.26 -8.87
N TYR A 44 -5.12 7.57 -9.13
CA TYR A 44 -6.05 8.54 -8.53
C TYR A 44 -7.51 8.09 -8.68
N ARG A 45 -8.30 8.24 -7.60
CA ARG A 45 -9.70 7.80 -7.45
C ARG A 45 -9.94 6.29 -7.48
N LYS A 46 -8.91 5.46 -7.56
CA LYS A 46 -9.06 4.01 -7.42
C LYS A 46 -9.19 3.63 -5.94
N SER A 47 -9.95 2.56 -5.70
CA SER A 47 -10.06 1.96 -4.38
C SER A 47 -9.03 0.85 -4.21
N ILE A 48 -8.35 0.84 -3.07
CA ILE A 48 -7.47 -0.25 -2.63
C ILE A 48 -8.24 -1.34 -1.88
N ARG A 49 -9.55 -1.16 -1.67
CA ARG A 49 -10.37 -2.09 -0.89
C ARG A 49 -10.32 -3.49 -1.50
N ASP A 50 -10.01 -4.48 -0.66
CA ASP A 50 -9.90 -5.89 -1.04
C ASP A 50 -8.82 -6.19 -2.09
N LYS A 51 -7.88 -5.26 -2.29
CA LYS A 51 -6.78 -5.38 -3.27
C LYS A 51 -5.41 -5.52 -2.60
N ILE A 52 -4.49 -6.08 -3.36
CA ILE A 52 -3.06 -6.06 -3.05
C ILE A 52 -2.46 -4.84 -3.75
N LEU A 53 -1.95 -3.88 -2.97
CA LEU A 53 -1.40 -2.65 -3.50
C LEU A 53 0.06 -2.86 -3.90
N VAL A 54 0.38 -2.61 -5.17
CA VAL A 54 1.72 -2.81 -5.74
C VAL A 54 2.29 -1.47 -6.19
N PHE A 55 3.47 -1.09 -5.70
CA PHE A 55 4.07 0.23 -6.01
C PHE A 55 5.60 0.22 -5.88
N PRO A 56 6.35 1.13 -6.53
CA PRO A 56 7.81 1.10 -6.48
C PRO A 56 8.39 1.41 -5.08
N THR A 57 7.94 2.50 -4.45
CA THR A 57 8.42 3.00 -3.15
C THR A 57 7.38 3.93 -2.50
N GLY A 58 7.53 4.26 -1.22
CA GLY A 58 6.75 5.31 -0.59
C GLY A 58 7.18 6.70 -1.07
N LYS A 59 6.30 7.71 -1.02
CA LYS A 59 6.67 9.12 -1.26
C LYS A 59 7.47 9.75 -0.10
N GLY A 60 7.84 8.98 0.92
CA GLY A 60 8.22 9.49 2.23
C GLY A 60 6.99 9.86 3.05
N SER A 61 6.89 9.34 4.27
CA SER A 61 5.75 9.62 5.16
C SER A 61 6.15 9.39 6.61
N THR A 62 6.45 10.45 7.35
CA THR A 62 6.91 10.34 8.76
C THR A 62 5.93 9.55 9.66
N VAL A 63 4.63 9.52 9.31
CA VAL A 63 3.56 8.86 10.09
C VAL A 63 2.66 7.92 9.24
N GLY A 64 3.13 7.48 8.07
CA GLY A 64 2.33 6.64 7.16
C GLY A 64 1.97 5.26 7.72
N SER A 65 2.74 4.75 8.68
CA SER A 65 2.58 3.44 9.30
C SER A 65 1.21 3.27 9.99
N TYR A 66 0.73 4.29 10.68
CA TYR A 66 -0.58 4.25 11.35
C TYR A 66 -1.74 4.13 10.37
N VAL A 67 -1.61 4.74 9.18
CA VAL A 67 -2.63 4.65 8.14
C VAL A 67 -2.67 3.25 7.55
N ILE A 68 -1.50 2.67 7.24
CA ILE A 68 -1.39 1.28 6.75
C ILE A 68 -2.02 0.32 7.77
N TYR A 69 -1.63 0.43 9.04
CA TYR A 69 -2.17 -0.40 10.12
C TYR A 69 -3.69 -0.27 10.25
N ALA A 70 -4.22 0.96 10.24
CA ALA A 70 -5.66 1.20 10.35
C ALA A 70 -6.44 0.65 9.14
N LEU A 71 -5.90 0.75 7.93
CA LEU A 71 -6.49 0.17 6.72
C LEU A 71 -6.49 -1.35 6.77
N GLY A 72 -5.40 -1.97 7.22
CA GLY A 72 -5.29 -3.42 7.41
C GLY A 72 -6.26 -3.93 8.49
N LYS A 73 -6.33 -3.27 9.65
CA LYS A 73 -7.28 -3.61 10.74
C LYS A 73 -8.74 -3.52 10.32
N ARG A 74 -9.06 -2.66 9.35
CA ARG A 74 -10.40 -2.52 8.80
C ARG A 74 -10.68 -3.46 7.62
N GLY A 75 -9.73 -4.32 7.27
CA GLY A 75 -9.86 -5.24 6.13
C GLY A 75 -9.88 -4.54 4.77
N ILE A 76 -9.49 -3.26 4.69
CA ILE A 76 -9.51 -2.50 3.45
C ILE A 76 -8.31 -2.87 2.59
N LEU A 77 -7.12 -2.88 3.17
CA LEU A 77 -5.88 -3.20 2.45
C LEU A 77 -5.48 -4.65 2.76
N LYS A 78 -5.44 -5.51 1.74
CA LYS A 78 -5.14 -6.94 1.90
C LYS A 78 -3.65 -7.24 1.98
N GLY A 79 -2.84 -6.50 1.23
CA GLY A 79 -1.40 -6.71 1.18
C GLY A 79 -0.69 -5.60 0.42
N ILE A 80 0.63 -5.53 0.62
CA ILE A 80 1.52 -4.58 -0.04
C ILE A 80 2.64 -5.37 -0.70
N VAL A 81 2.97 -4.98 -1.93
CA VAL A 81 4.21 -5.39 -2.62
C VAL A 81 4.91 -4.14 -3.11
N ASN A 82 6.17 -3.96 -2.73
CA ASN A 82 6.98 -2.86 -3.23
C ASN A 82 8.38 -3.29 -3.63
N ARG A 83 9.00 -2.51 -4.54
CA ARG A 83 10.36 -2.77 -5.00
C ARG A 83 11.38 -2.40 -3.92
N GLU A 84 11.16 -1.26 -3.27
CA GLU A 84 12.00 -0.76 -2.19
C GLU A 84 11.12 -0.44 -0.99
N CYS A 85 11.46 -1.07 0.15
CA CYS A 85 10.69 -0.94 1.38
C CYS A 85 11.39 -0.03 2.37
N GLU A 86 10.71 1.06 2.73
CA GLU A 86 11.14 2.01 3.75
C GLU A 86 10.65 1.56 5.15
N PRO A 87 11.35 1.92 6.25
CA PRO A 87 10.98 1.53 7.62
C PRO A 87 9.53 1.84 8.00
N ILE A 88 8.96 2.93 7.48
CA ILE A 88 7.57 3.33 7.74
C ILE A 88 6.58 2.31 7.17
N VAL A 89 6.80 1.87 5.93
CA VAL A 89 5.94 0.87 5.27
C VAL A 89 6.06 -0.46 6.01
N ALA A 90 7.29 -0.86 6.34
CA ALA A 90 7.57 -2.07 7.11
C ALA A 90 6.93 -2.08 8.50
N THR A 91 6.84 -0.92 9.16
CA THR A 91 6.28 -0.79 10.53
C THR A 91 4.75 -0.88 10.54
N GLY A 92 4.08 -0.42 9.47
CA GLY A 92 2.63 -0.41 9.39
C GLY A 92 1.99 -1.69 8.85
N ALA A 93 2.75 -2.47 8.07
CA ALA A 93 2.34 -3.71 7.41
C ALA A 93 2.54 -4.95 8.29
#